data_AF-A0AAE3H5K4-F1
#
_entry.id   AF-A0AAE3H5K4-F1
#
_cell.length_a   1.000
_cell.length_b   1.000
_cell.length_c   1.000
_cell.angle_alpha   90.00
_cell.angle_beta   90.00
_cell.angle_gamma   90.00
#
_symmetry.space_group_name_H-M   'P 1'
#
loop_
_entity.id
_entity.type
_entity.pdbx_description
1 polymer ?
#
loop_
_entity_poly.entity_id
_entity_poly.type
_entity_poly.pdbx_seq_one_letter_code
_entity_poly.pdbx_strand_id
1 'polypeptide(L)'
;MKNLTILFVLICMSQSFAQNVGKSETGVSPVVGTVTLRNLPSTDSVKEKEFIKPPRVRVSTDVNKSNIPFNKPRKIVAEQNYFQPNVVKPLSQTSNGKISQFEAPCLTYQGLNAFINSGGGFTLPPDVGSAVGHDHIFEVLNDRMRIQDKEGNILFEQLQEETPANGGFWSSIDNTDLFDPKIIYDPYRNRWIYVILTDAQTANSAILIAISQTPDPTGGWWFWRIDGDADNNQWFDYPSIGFNNKWLTITGNMFSVPNAGGSNESRVFIFDLNQLYSGSTISYTSYNVSGYSTICPALTYDPNMNDHWLVTNDDVNDNDLRFFKISGNTASPILTEESWVSIGTAWGRSGGNLAPQLGSSNRINCGDHDVLSVIWRNGRLYSAQTVFLPDGASPSTATVQIVSSNPYNATAYEAIRVSSDANTMYAFPCLAVNNAGDLIISTSKFTTSTYPSACVWVRRSGDPTLYETVYKSGEDWYQALDSSNPMRNRWGDYTSAMVDPSDDNTVWVTSEYSRPRASDGSSRWATWWGKICNGNCTTNLSVTATQTNGTYRKYEASHTVFTSSTIQSGANIKYDGGNRVILQPGFRANQGSKVRVFNEGCAGSQ
;
A
#
# COMPACT_ATOMS: atom_id res chain seq x y z
N MET A 1 36.91 23.04 -57.26
CA MET A 1 37.81 21.91 -56.95
C MET A 1 37.05 20.91 -56.10
N LYS A 2 36.74 19.77 -56.73
CA LYS A 2 36.21 18.47 -56.26
C LYS A 2 35.10 18.53 -55.17
N ASN A 3 33.81 18.59 -55.56
CA ASN A 3 32.88 17.48 -55.94
C ASN A 3 32.32 16.77 -54.67
N LEU A 4 31.05 16.42 -54.44
CA LEU A 4 29.77 16.25 -55.19
C LEU A 4 28.75 15.87 -54.05
N THR A 5 27.60 16.52 -53.79
CA THR A 5 26.26 16.50 -54.44
C THR A 5 25.36 15.28 -54.12
N ILE A 6 24.21 15.55 -53.47
CA ILE A 6 22.83 14.96 -53.61
C ILE A 6 22.53 13.56 -53.01
N LEU A 7 21.32 13.14 -52.59
CA LEU A 7 20.00 13.69 -52.17
C LEU A 7 19.03 12.46 -52.01
N PHE A 8 18.33 12.36 -50.87
CA PHE A 8 16.97 11.82 -50.57
C PHE A 8 16.32 10.49 -51.11
N VAL A 9 15.42 9.96 -50.24
CA VAL A 9 14.03 9.40 -50.46
C VAL A 9 13.76 7.86 -50.45
N LEU A 10 13.03 7.45 -49.40
CA LEU A 10 11.81 6.60 -49.22
C LEU A 10 11.64 5.10 -49.62
N ILE A 11 10.88 4.43 -48.72
CA ILE A 11 9.79 3.42 -48.87
C ILE A 11 10.16 1.99 -49.38
N CYS A 12 9.90 0.92 -48.60
CA CYS A 12 8.68 0.08 -48.65
C CYS A 12 8.79 -1.27 -47.88
N MET A 13 7.62 -1.88 -47.74
CA MET A 13 7.15 -3.04 -46.97
C MET A 13 7.81 -4.41 -47.24
N SER A 14 7.59 -5.36 -46.31
CA SER A 14 7.08 -6.71 -46.63
C SER A 14 6.46 -7.43 -45.41
N GLN A 15 5.24 -7.94 -45.58
CA GLN A 15 4.58 -8.96 -44.75
C GLN A 15 5.16 -10.37 -45.04
N SER A 16 5.06 -11.32 -44.08
CA SER A 16 4.40 -12.65 -44.24
C SER A 16 4.84 -13.73 -43.21
N PHE A 17 3.82 -14.27 -42.52
CA PHE A 17 3.52 -15.68 -42.14
C PHE A 17 4.40 -16.57 -41.19
N ALA A 18 3.73 -16.92 -40.07
CA ALA A 18 3.42 -18.26 -39.50
C ALA A 18 4.35 -19.00 -38.50
N GLN A 19 3.75 -19.23 -37.30
CA GLN A 19 3.65 -20.45 -36.46
C GLN A 19 4.92 -21.29 -36.17
N ASN A 20 5.21 -21.82 -34.96
CA ASN A 20 4.43 -22.07 -33.74
C ASN A 20 5.37 -22.49 -32.59
N VAL A 21 4.96 -22.17 -31.35
CA VAL A 21 5.17 -22.89 -30.06
C VAL A 21 6.59 -23.06 -29.49
N GLY A 22 6.81 -22.51 -28.29
CA GLY A 22 7.50 -23.26 -27.22
C GLY A 22 8.49 -22.50 -26.33
N LYS A 23 7.97 -22.02 -25.18
CA LYS A 23 8.62 -21.79 -23.88
C LYS A 23 9.52 -20.56 -23.67
N SER A 24 9.11 -19.84 -22.62
CA SER A 24 9.78 -18.79 -21.89
C SER A 24 11.13 -19.21 -21.31
N GLU A 25 12.08 -18.27 -21.29
CA GLU A 25 12.81 -17.95 -20.07
C GLU A 25 13.42 -16.54 -20.17
N THR A 26 13.18 -15.79 -19.11
CA THR A 26 13.53 -14.40 -18.84
C THR A 26 15.00 -14.25 -18.53
N GLY A 27 15.64 -13.21 -19.06
CA GLY A 27 16.98 -12.80 -18.65
C GLY A 27 17.29 -11.38 -19.12
N VAL A 28 17.00 -10.38 -18.29
CA VAL A 28 17.51 -9.02 -18.48
C VAL A 28 19.00 -9.06 -18.08
N SER A 29 19.90 -8.91 -19.04
CA SER A 29 21.33 -8.78 -18.75
C SER A 29 21.64 -7.38 -18.20
N PRO A 30 22.53 -7.24 -17.20
CA PRO A 30 22.98 -5.94 -16.72
C PRO A 30 23.72 -5.17 -17.82
N VAL A 31 23.48 -3.86 -17.90
CA VAL A 31 24.23 -2.96 -18.79
C VAL A 31 25.62 -2.73 -18.20
N VAL A 32 26.64 -3.39 -18.76
CA VAL A 32 28.03 -3.20 -18.36
C VAL A 32 28.66 -2.05 -19.17
N GLY A 33 28.83 -0.89 -18.53
CA GLY A 33 29.66 0.19 -19.08
C GLY A 33 31.13 0.03 -18.68
N THR A 34 32.05 -0.10 -19.63
CA THR A 34 33.49 -0.04 -19.36
C THR A 34 34.03 1.33 -19.78
N VAL A 35 34.42 2.17 -18.83
CA VAL A 35 35.13 3.42 -19.12
C VAL A 35 36.63 3.13 -19.14
N THR A 36 37.23 3.17 -20.34
CA THR A 36 38.69 3.21 -20.48
C THR A 36 39.11 4.66 -20.66
N LEU A 37 39.68 5.27 -19.62
CA LEU A 37 40.20 6.64 -19.72
C LEU A 37 41.46 6.61 -20.59
N ARG A 38 41.35 7.06 -21.85
CA ARG A 38 42.52 7.34 -22.71
C ARG A 38 42.64 8.85 -22.88
N ASN A 39 43.77 9.36 -22.40
CA ASN A 39 44.27 10.73 -22.52
C ASN A 39 43.34 11.83 -22.00
N LEU A 40 43.61 12.30 -20.78
CA LEU A 40 43.20 13.63 -20.34
C LEU A 40 44.43 14.54 -20.35
N PRO A 41 44.47 15.61 -21.17
CA PRO A 41 45.30 16.76 -20.85
C PRO A 41 44.74 17.42 -19.59
N SER A 42 45.62 18.02 -18.81
CA SER A 42 45.26 18.76 -17.60
C SER A 42 44.30 19.92 -17.90
N THR A 43 43.38 20.14 -16.96
CA THR A 43 42.48 21.30 -16.73
C THR A 43 41.12 21.33 -17.46
N ASP A 44 40.10 21.43 -16.61
CA ASP A 44 38.73 21.94 -16.73
C ASP A 44 37.69 21.35 -17.70
N SER A 45 36.55 21.02 -17.07
CA SER A 45 35.19 20.77 -17.60
C SER A 45 34.94 19.46 -18.38
N VAL A 46 34.20 18.53 -17.76
CA VAL A 46 33.52 17.44 -18.48
C VAL A 46 32.01 17.65 -18.33
N LYS A 47 31.36 17.94 -19.47
CA LYS A 47 29.90 17.99 -19.64
C LYS A 47 29.31 16.58 -19.70
N GLU A 48 28.06 16.46 -19.24
CA GLU A 48 27.21 15.26 -19.31
C GLU A 48 27.20 14.60 -20.69
N LYS A 49 27.23 13.27 -20.71
CA LYS A 49 26.86 12.47 -21.88
C LYS A 49 25.94 11.31 -21.45
N GLU A 50 24.67 11.41 -21.82
CA GLU A 50 23.75 10.28 -21.90
C GLU A 50 24.04 9.45 -23.16
N PHE A 51 23.82 8.13 -23.11
CA PHE A 51 23.85 7.28 -24.28
C PHE A 51 22.63 6.35 -24.32
N ILE A 52 21.84 6.44 -25.41
CA ILE A 52 20.70 5.59 -25.75
C ILE A 52 20.89 4.92 -27.13
N LYS A 53 20.49 3.63 -27.16
CA LYS A 53 20.04 2.71 -28.26
C LYS A 53 21.02 1.80 -29.05
N PRO A 54 20.57 0.56 -29.41
CA PRO A 54 21.43 -0.61 -29.69
C PRO A 54 21.48 -1.03 -31.18
N PRO A 55 22.48 -1.83 -31.62
CA PRO A 55 22.14 -2.98 -32.48
C PRO A 55 23.02 -4.25 -32.44
N ARG A 56 22.32 -5.39 -32.61
CA ARG A 56 22.61 -6.68 -33.29
C ARG A 56 23.97 -7.40 -33.11
N VAL A 57 23.88 -8.62 -32.56
CA VAL A 57 24.98 -9.60 -32.47
C VAL A 57 24.77 -10.75 -33.48
N ARG A 58 25.84 -11.13 -34.19
CA ARG A 58 25.97 -12.38 -34.96
C ARG A 58 26.45 -13.50 -34.02
N VAL A 59 25.87 -14.68 -34.16
CA VAL A 59 26.19 -15.90 -33.39
C VAL A 59 27.35 -16.65 -34.05
N SER A 60 28.32 -17.14 -33.26
CA SER A 60 29.05 -18.36 -33.57
C SER A 60 29.00 -19.32 -32.37
N THR A 61 28.60 -20.54 -32.65
CA THR A 61 28.51 -21.68 -31.73
C THR A 61 29.85 -22.41 -31.65
N ASP A 62 30.27 -22.82 -30.46
CA ASP A 62 31.06 -24.03 -30.31
C ASP A 62 30.65 -24.80 -29.06
N VAL A 63 30.48 -26.10 -29.26
CA VAL A 63 29.93 -27.11 -28.35
C VAL A 63 31.08 -27.85 -27.69
N ASN A 64 30.97 -28.18 -26.40
CA ASN A 64 31.45 -29.49 -25.93
C ASN A 64 30.76 -30.00 -24.66
N LYS A 65 30.46 -31.30 -24.70
CA LYS A 65 29.71 -32.13 -23.74
C LYS A 65 30.68 -32.85 -22.79
N SER A 66 30.24 -33.13 -21.55
CA SER A 66 30.46 -34.45 -20.92
C SER A 66 29.60 -34.66 -19.66
N ASN A 67 29.05 -35.88 -19.58
CA ASN A 67 28.07 -36.45 -18.64
C ASN A 67 28.65 -36.85 -17.27
N ILE A 68 27.75 -37.26 -16.33
CA ILE A 68 27.79 -38.43 -15.36
C ILE A 68 27.05 -38.04 -14.02
N PRO A 69 26.29 -38.92 -13.29
CA PRO A 69 24.88 -39.29 -13.51
C PRO A 69 23.97 -39.16 -12.24
N PHE A 70 22.68 -39.47 -12.39
CA PHE A 70 21.62 -39.48 -11.36
C PHE A 70 21.69 -40.66 -10.38
N ASN A 71 21.31 -40.43 -9.11
CA ASN A 71 20.88 -41.48 -8.17
C ASN A 71 19.59 -41.10 -7.41
N LYS A 72 18.74 -42.10 -7.17
CA LYS A 72 17.31 -42.08 -6.79
C LYS A 72 17.02 -41.77 -5.28
N PRO A 73 15.74 -41.54 -4.89
CA PRO A 73 15.37 -40.66 -3.77
C PRO A 73 15.26 -41.37 -2.41
N ARG A 74 15.53 -40.65 -1.31
CA ARG A 74 15.26 -41.08 0.07
C ARG A 74 13.98 -40.43 0.62
N LYS A 75 13.07 -41.28 1.10
CA LYS A 75 11.92 -40.98 1.97
C LYS A 75 12.39 -40.21 3.21
N ILE A 76 11.75 -39.08 3.52
CA ILE A 76 11.79 -38.46 4.84
C ILE A 76 10.42 -38.66 5.49
N VAL A 77 10.44 -39.26 6.67
CA VAL A 77 9.30 -39.54 7.55
C VAL A 77 8.99 -38.27 8.33
N ALA A 78 7.72 -37.89 8.42
CA ALA A 78 7.24 -36.79 9.22
C ALA A 78 7.16 -37.20 10.71
N GLU A 79 7.83 -36.47 11.59
CA GLU A 79 7.59 -36.51 13.04
C GLU A 79 6.96 -35.20 13.49
N GLN A 80 5.74 -35.30 14.01
CA GLN A 80 5.04 -34.25 14.76
C GLN A 80 5.69 -34.12 16.14
N ASN A 81 6.33 -32.99 16.43
CA ASN A 81 6.72 -32.62 17.78
C ASN A 81 5.88 -31.45 18.26
N TYR A 82 5.00 -31.73 19.24
CA TYR A 82 4.27 -30.76 20.03
C TYR A 82 5.26 -29.94 20.88
N PHE A 83 5.33 -28.63 20.66
CA PHE A 83 6.04 -27.71 21.55
C PHE A 83 5.10 -27.19 22.65
N GLN A 84 5.46 -27.49 23.90
CA GLN A 84 4.88 -26.88 25.10
C GLN A 84 5.53 -25.49 25.35
N PRO A 85 4.79 -24.49 25.87
CA PRO A 85 5.30 -23.14 26.04
C PRO A 85 6.23 -23.04 27.26
N ASN A 86 7.50 -22.72 27.03
CA ASN A 86 8.44 -22.36 28.09
C ASN A 86 8.43 -20.83 28.32
N VAL A 87 8.19 -20.46 29.58
CA VAL A 87 8.25 -19.12 30.15
C VAL A 87 9.63 -18.50 29.93
N VAL A 88 9.71 -17.34 29.27
CA VAL A 88 10.96 -16.60 29.03
C VAL A 88 11.22 -15.61 30.17
N LYS A 89 12.38 -15.71 30.82
CA LYS A 89 12.98 -14.66 31.66
C LYS A 89 13.85 -13.73 30.80
N PRO A 90 13.99 -12.44 31.14
CA PRO A 90 14.73 -11.47 30.33
C PRO A 90 16.24 -11.75 30.35
N LEU A 91 16.86 -11.80 29.16
CA LEU A 91 18.31 -11.85 29.00
C LEU A 91 18.87 -10.44 28.79
N SER A 92 19.86 -10.11 29.60
CA SER A 92 20.66 -8.89 29.50
C SER A 92 21.56 -8.91 28.26
N GLN A 93 21.64 -7.76 27.58
CA GLN A 93 22.47 -7.52 26.41
C GLN A 93 23.97 -7.59 26.74
N THR A 94 24.72 -8.31 25.91
CA THR A 94 26.11 -7.97 25.59
C THR A 94 26.17 -7.61 24.11
N SER A 95 26.59 -6.37 23.86
CA SER A 95 26.67 -5.74 22.54
C SER A 95 27.72 -6.40 21.65
N ASN A 96 27.35 -6.67 20.40
CA ASN A 96 28.17 -6.39 19.21
C ASN A 96 27.33 -6.49 17.93
N GLY A 97 27.01 -5.34 17.34
CA GLY A 97 26.66 -5.18 15.92
C GLY A 97 25.27 -5.64 15.45
N LYS A 98 24.20 -5.00 15.92
CA LYS A 98 22.92 -5.00 15.17
C LYS A 98 22.87 -3.75 14.28
N ILE A 99 22.78 -3.95 12.97
CA ILE A 99 22.45 -2.89 12.02
C ILE A 99 20.97 -2.56 12.26
N SER A 100 20.69 -1.45 12.96
CA SER A 100 19.35 -0.85 12.99
C SER A 100 19.17 -0.06 11.69
N GLN A 101 18.75 -0.72 10.62
CA GLN A 101 18.50 -0.01 9.36
C GLN A 101 17.00 0.22 9.19
N PHE A 102 16.62 1.48 9.32
CA PHE A 102 15.32 2.00 8.92
C PHE A 102 15.09 1.70 7.44
N GLU A 103 14.00 0.99 7.13
CA GLU A 103 13.60 0.73 5.75
C GLU A 103 12.74 1.90 5.24
N ALA A 104 13.41 3.01 4.89
CA ALA A 104 12.74 4.04 4.11
C ALA A 104 12.18 3.41 2.83
N PRO A 105 10.98 3.81 2.37
CA PRO A 105 10.45 3.29 1.11
C PRO A 105 11.46 3.46 -0.02
N CYS A 106 11.57 2.44 -0.87
CA CYS A 106 12.47 2.40 -2.01
C CYS A 106 11.96 3.24 -3.20
N LEU A 107 10.71 3.66 -3.16
CA LEU A 107 10.10 4.58 -4.11
C LEU A 107 9.03 5.37 -3.38
N THR A 108 8.96 6.68 -3.65
CA THR A 108 7.90 7.54 -3.10
C THR A 108 7.52 8.63 -4.06
N TYR A 109 6.26 9.02 -4.08
CA TYR A 109 5.78 10.18 -4.83
C TYR A 109 4.47 10.70 -4.25
N GLN A 110 4.12 11.92 -4.63
CA GLN A 110 2.86 12.53 -4.22
C GLN A 110 1.67 11.86 -4.91
N GLY A 111 0.62 11.58 -4.15
CA GLY A 111 -0.69 11.21 -4.68
C GLY A 111 -1.57 12.44 -4.94
N LEU A 112 -2.87 12.28 -4.70
CA LEU A 112 -3.85 13.36 -4.76
C LEU A 112 -3.68 14.40 -3.64
N ASN A 113 -4.12 15.64 -3.88
CA ASN A 113 -3.98 16.75 -2.93
C ASN A 113 -5.22 17.62 -2.87
N ALA A 114 -5.52 18.22 -1.71
CA ALA A 114 -6.69 19.07 -1.50
C ALA A 114 -6.99 19.98 -2.71
N PHE A 115 -8.23 19.91 -3.17
CA PHE A 115 -8.76 20.60 -4.35
C PHE A 115 -9.91 21.51 -3.92
N ILE A 116 -9.99 22.69 -4.54
CA ILE A 116 -11.10 23.63 -4.30
C ILE A 116 -12.30 23.13 -5.09
N ASN A 117 -13.33 22.65 -4.39
CA ASN A 117 -14.56 22.17 -4.99
C ASN A 117 -15.39 23.31 -5.60
N SER A 118 -16.48 22.95 -6.30
CA SER A 118 -17.40 23.90 -6.94
C SER A 118 -18.06 24.89 -5.96
N GLY A 119 -18.11 24.54 -4.66
CA GLY A 119 -18.59 25.41 -3.58
C GLY A 119 -17.54 26.38 -3.03
N GLY A 120 -16.31 26.36 -3.54
CA GLY A 120 -15.23 27.28 -3.14
C GLY A 120 -14.45 26.86 -1.88
N GLY A 121 -14.68 25.64 -1.36
CA GLY A 121 -13.97 25.07 -0.21
C GLY A 121 -13.16 23.83 -0.58
N PHE A 122 -12.36 23.31 0.36
CA PHE A 122 -11.69 22.01 0.20
C PHE A 122 -12.64 20.87 0.60
N THR A 123 -12.58 19.75 -0.12
CA THR A 123 -13.25 18.51 0.27
C THR A 123 -12.66 17.99 1.57
N LEU A 124 -13.54 17.71 2.54
CA LEU A 124 -13.18 17.33 3.89
C LEU A 124 -14.19 16.34 4.47
N PRO A 125 -13.73 15.23 5.07
CA PRO A 125 -12.39 14.65 4.91
C PRO A 125 -12.13 14.16 3.45
N PRO A 126 -10.88 13.84 3.09
CA PRO A 126 -10.58 13.20 1.81
C PRO A 126 -10.98 11.72 1.72
N ASP A 127 -10.90 10.99 2.84
CA ASP A 127 -11.09 9.55 2.99
C ASP A 127 -10.32 8.70 1.96
N VAL A 128 -9.04 8.49 2.25
CA VAL A 128 -8.10 7.85 1.32
C VAL A 128 -8.44 6.37 1.07
N GLY A 129 -8.82 6.06 -0.17
CA GLY A 129 -8.82 4.71 -0.72
C GLY A 129 -7.70 4.54 -1.74
N SER A 130 -6.97 3.42 -1.70
CA SER A 130 -5.87 3.17 -2.64
C SER A 130 -5.68 1.69 -2.93
N ALA A 131 -5.41 1.38 -4.21
CA ALA A 131 -5.16 0.04 -4.70
C ALA A 131 -3.94 -0.07 -5.63
N VAL A 132 -3.31 -1.26 -5.67
CA VAL A 132 -2.18 -1.56 -6.55
C VAL A 132 -2.43 -2.84 -7.34
N GLY A 133 -2.33 -2.73 -8.66
CA GLY A 133 -2.39 -3.84 -9.62
C GLY A 133 -0.99 -4.20 -10.14
N HIS A 134 -0.93 -4.94 -11.25
CA HIS A 134 0.36 -5.33 -11.84
C HIS A 134 1.14 -4.16 -12.44
N ASP A 135 0.45 -3.28 -13.16
CA ASP A 135 1.08 -2.18 -13.91
C ASP A 135 0.67 -0.79 -13.40
N HIS A 136 -0.39 -0.72 -12.61
CA HIS A 136 -1.01 0.53 -12.18
C HIS A 136 -1.15 0.61 -10.67
N ILE A 137 -1.22 1.84 -10.17
CA ILE A 137 -1.77 2.18 -8.86
C ILE A 137 -3.01 3.04 -9.08
N PHE A 138 -3.92 3.01 -8.13
CA PHE A 138 -5.19 3.70 -8.24
C PHE A 138 -5.58 4.28 -6.89
N GLU A 139 -5.72 5.60 -6.85
CA GLU A 139 -6.15 6.35 -5.67
C GLU A 139 -7.55 6.94 -5.90
N VAL A 140 -8.38 6.88 -4.86
CA VAL A 140 -9.75 7.40 -4.85
C VAL A 140 -9.97 8.18 -3.56
N LEU A 141 -10.52 9.39 -3.68
CA LEU A 141 -10.88 10.30 -2.59
C LEU A 141 -12.29 10.80 -2.83
N ASN A 142 -13.00 11.28 -1.80
CA ASN A 142 -14.39 11.74 -1.89
C ASN A 142 -14.71 12.58 -3.15
N ASP A 143 -13.79 13.44 -3.61
CA ASP A 143 -14.00 14.32 -4.75
C ASP A 143 -13.43 13.85 -6.10
N ARG A 144 -12.32 13.08 -6.11
CA ARG A 144 -11.64 12.70 -7.36
C ARG A 144 -10.88 11.40 -7.24
N MET A 145 -10.45 10.93 -8.39
CA MET A 145 -9.70 9.69 -8.56
C MET A 145 -8.48 9.91 -9.44
N ARG A 146 -7.44 9.08 -9.26
CA ARG A 146 -6.22 9.13 -10.08
C ARG A 146 -5.65 7.73 -10.30
N ILE A 147 -5.33 7.44 -11.55
CA ILE A 147 -4.58 6.25 -11.97
C ILE A 147 -3.17 6.69 -12.39
N GLN A 148 -2.17 6.02 -11.85
CA GLN A 148 -0.77 6.22 -12.21
C GLN A 148 -0.12 4.90 -12.61
N ASP A 149 0.99 4.96 -13.33
CA ASP A 149 1.92 3.83 -13.38
C ASP A 149 2.67 3.68 -12.04
N LYS A 150 3.45 2.61 -11.91
CA LYS A 150 4.22 2.32 -10.69
C LYS A 150 5.42 3.24 -10.50
N GLU A 151 5.76 4.07 -11.49
CA GLU A 151 6.78 5.11 -11.39
C GLU A 151 6.19 6.46 -10.92
N GLY A 152 4.86 6.56 -10.79
CA GLY A 152 4.15 7.74 -10.34
C GLY A 152 3.73 8.68 -11.47
N ASN A 153 3.87 8.30 -12.74
CA ASN A 153 3.36 9.10 -13.85
C ASN A 153 1.83 9.02 -13.90
N ILE A 154 1.18 10.17 -14.02
CA ILE A 154 -0.28 10.27 -14.10
C ILE A 154 -0.74 9.80 -15.48
N LEU A 155 -1.57 8.75 -15.50
CA LEU A 155 -2.19 8.23 -16.72
C LEU A 155 -3.61 8.74 -16.88
N PHE A 156 -4.33 8.87 -15.76
CA PHE A 156 -5.72 9.31 -15.73
C PHE A 156 -6.04 10.02 -14.41
N GLU A 157 -6.83 11.09 -14.47
CA GLU A 157 -7.37 11.79 -13.31
C GLU A 157 -8.74 12.38 -13.67
N GLN A 158 -9.72 12.17 -12.80
CA GLN A 158 -11.10 12.63 -13.04
C GLN A 158 -11.79 12.92 -11.71
N LEU A 159 -12.75 13.84 -11.73
CA LEU A 159 -13.69 14.00 -10.63
C LEU A 159 -14.60 12.77 -10.52
N GLN A 160 -15.02 12.49 -9.30
CA GLN A 160 -15.97 11.41 -9.02
C GLN A 160 -17.35 11.72 -9.60
N GLU A 161 -17.87 12.88 -9.23
CA GLU A 161 -19.15 13.42 -9.70
C GLU A 161 -19.00 14.20 -11.00
N GLU A 162 -20.14 14.38 -11.68
CA GLU A 162 -20.21 15.22 -12.86
C GLU A 162 -19.99 16.69 -12.53
N THR A 163 -19.27 17.38 -13.42
CA THR A 163 -19.35 18.83 -13.52
C THR A 163 -20.00 19.21 -14.84
N PRO A 164 -20.61 20.41 -14.96
CA PRO A 164 -21.16 20.86 -16.23
C PRO A 164 -20.17 20.89 -17.40
N ALA A 165 -18.86 20.90 -17.12
CA ALA A 165 -17.80 20.98 -18.12
C ALA A 165 -17.19 19.61 -18.48
N ASN A 166 -17.15 18.67 -17.53
CA ASN A 166 -16.58 17.33 -17.68
C ASN A 166 -17.46 16.35 -16.90
N GLY A 167 -17.93 15.27 -17.54
CA GLY A 167 -18.58 14.17 -16.82
C GLY A 167 -17.66 13.60 -15.73
N GLY A 168 -18.25 12.97 -14.70
CA GLY A 168 -17.53 12.27 -13.63
C GLY A 168 -17.29 10.80 -13.98
N PHE A 169 -16.51 10.09 -13.17
CA PHE A 169 -16.32 8.65 -13.37
C PHE A 169 -17.65 7.87 -13.24
N TRP A 170 -18.51 8.31 -12.32
CA TRP A 170 -19.80 7.68 -12.02
C TRP A 170 -20.97 8.21 -12.86
N SER A 171 -20.71 9.06 -13.87
CA SER A 171 -21.73 9.75 -14.68
C SER A 171 -22.77 8.86 -15.36
N SER A 172 -22.45 7.57 -15.56
CA SER A 172 -23.34 6.63 -16.28
C SER A 172 -24.48 6.06 -15.44
N ILE A 173 -24.48 6.34 -14.13
CA ILE A 173 -25.51 5.90 -13.18
C ILE A 173 -25.96 7.07 -12.31
N ASP A 174 -27.20 7.05 -11.86
CA ASP A 174 -27.74 8.13 -11.02
C ASP A 174 -26.99 8.21 -9.68
N ASN A 175 -26.43 9.39 -9.39
CA ASN A 175 -25.69 9.67 -8.17
C ASN A 175 -25.79 11.15 -7.78
N THR A 176 -25.75 11.42 -6.48
CA THR A 176 -25.67 12.75 -5.88
C THR A 176 -24.91 12.64 -4.56
N ASP A 177 -24.10 13.64 -4.22
CA ASP A 177 -23.32 13.68 -2.97
C ASP A 177 -22.54 12.38 -2.71
N LEU A 178 -21.54 12.08 -3.55
CA LEU A 178 -20.66 10.91 -3.45
C LEU A 178 -19.70 10.98 -2.25
N PHE A 179 -19.57 9.87 -1.52
CA PHE A 179 -18.77 9.80 -0.29
C PHE A 179 -18.27 8.39 0.04
N ASP A 180 -17.24 8.32 0.88
CA ASP A 180 -16.58 7.13 1.42
C ASP A 180 -16.11 6.11 0.37
N PRO A 181 -15.21 6.48 -0.55
CA PRO A 181 -14.72 5.58 -1.57
C PRO A 181 -13.85 4.45 -1.00
N LYS A 182 -13.97 3.26 -1.58
CA LYS A 182 -13.10 2.09 -1.35
C LYS A 182 -12.67 1.49 -2.67
N ILE A 183 -11.37 1.28 -2.86
CA ILE A 183 -10.81 0.60 -4.03
C ILE A 183 -9.92 -0.55 -3.57
N ILE A 184 -10.07 -1.71 -4.20
CA ILE A 184 -9.20 -2.88 -4.01
C ILE A 184 -8.90 -3.54 -5.36
N TYR A 185 -7.85 -4.37 -5.39
CA TYR A 185 -7.47 -5.17 -6.55
C TYR A 185 -7.56 -6.66 -6.21
N ASP A 186 -8.26 -7.44 -7.03
CA ASP A 186 -8.27 -8.91 -6.97
C ASP A 186 -7.10 -9.45 -7.82
N PRO A 187 -6.02 -9.93 -7.19
CA PRO A 187 -4.84 -10.44 -7.91
C PRO A 187 -5.08 -11.80 -8.57
N TYR A 188 -6.15 -12.51 -8.21
CA TYR A 188 -6.45 -13.83 -8.76
C TYR A 188 -7.22 -13.74 -10.07
N ARG A 189 -7.96 -12.64 -10.29
CA ARG A 189 -8.75 -12.41 -11.51
C ARG A 189 -8.31 -11.19 -12.29
N ASN A 190 -7.37 -10.42 -11.76
CA ASN A 190 -6.82 -9.21 -12.35
C ASN A 190 -7.90 -8.17 -12.63
N ARG A 191 -8.59 -7.77 -11.56
CA ARG A 191 -9.74 -6.87 -11.62
C ARG A 191 -9.68 -5.86 -10.49
N TRP A 192 -10.07 -4.64 -10.82
CA TRP A 192 -10.24 -3.57 -9.86
C TRP A 192 -11.70 -3.54 -9.40
N ILE A 193 -11.91 -3.37 -8.10
CA ILE A 193 -13.22 -3.28 -7.47
C ILE A 193 -13.29 -1.93 -6.76
N TYR A 194 -14.16 -1.05 -7.25
CA TYR A 194 -14.39 0.28 -6.71
C TYR A 194 -15.80 0.36 -6.14
N VAL A 195 -15.92 0.70 -4.86
CA VAL A 195 -17.17 0.98 -4.17
C VAL A 195 -17.18 2.43 -3.70
N ILE A 196 -18.32 3.10 -3.83
CA ILE A 196 -18.58 4.40 -3.21
C ILE A 196 -20.04 4.52 -2.82
N LEU A 197 -20.38 5.39 -1.87
CA LEU A 197 -21.75 5.67 -1.47
C LEU A 197 -22.28 6.95 -2.13
N THR A 198 -23.60 7.05 -2.23
CA THR A 198 -24.33 8.19 -2.81
C THR A 198 -25.56 8.52 -1.96
N ASP A 199 -26.07 9.73 -2.10
CA ASP A 199 -27.32 10.24 -1.52
C ASP A 199 -27.28 10.26 0.03
N ALA A 200 -26.19 10.81 0.58
CA ALA A 200 -25.91 10.89 2.01
C ALA A 200 -27.09 11.45 2.84
N GLN A 201 -27.34 10.85 4.01
CA GLN A 201 -28.37 11.19 4.99
C GLN A 201 -29.81 11.14 4.45
N THR A 202 -30.05 10.42 3.35
CA THR A 202 -31.39 10.25 2.77
C THR A 202 -31.82 8.78 2.74
N ALA A 203 -33.13 8.56 2.62
CA ALA A 203 -33.70 7.23 2.38
C ALA A 203 -33.27 6.64 1.03
N ASN A 204 -32.78 7.47 0.10
CA ASN A 204 -32.32 7.03 -1.21
C ASN A 204 -30.85 6.57 -1.20
N SER A 205 -30.18 6.56 -0.04
CA SER A 205 -28.76 6.21 0.05
C SER A 205 -28.48 4.87 -0.63
N ALA A 206 -27.40 4.79 -1.39
CA ALA A 206 -27.10 3.61 -2.18
C ALA A 206 -25.60 3.34 -2.25
N ILE A 207 -25.29 2.07 -2.53
CA ILE A 207 -23.94 1.58 -2.78
C ILE A 207 -23.74 1.56 -4.29
N LEU A 208 -22.74 2.29 -4.77
CA LEU A 208 -22.29 2.22 -6.16
C LEU A 208 -21.11 1.24 -6.25
N ILE A 209 -21.17 0.33 -7.21
CA ILE A 209 -20.14 -0.67 -7.46
C ILE A 209 -19.65 -0.52 -8.89
N ALA A 210 -18.35 -0.40 -9.08
CA ALA A 210 -17.69 -0.48 -10.36
C ALA A 210 -16.64 -1.59 -10.39
N ILE A 211 -16.65 -2.38 -11.46
CA ILE A 211 -15.71 -3.48 -11.68
C ILE A 211 -15.01 -3.27 -13.02
N SER A 212 -13.67 -3.27 -13.04
CA SER A 212 -12.94 -3.09 -14.29
C SER A 212 -13.20 -4.27 -15.25
N GLN A 213 -13.26 -4.03 -16.55
CA GLN A 213 -13.44 -5.13 -17.51
C GLN A 213 -12.14 -5.91 -17.75
N THR A 214 -10.99 -5.28 -17.48
CA THR A 214 -9.65 -5.81 -17.71
C THR A 214 -8.70 -5.47 -16.55
N PRO A 215 -7.44 -5.95 -16.55
CA PRO A 215 -6.42 -5.52 -15.60
C PRO A 215 -6.02 -4.04 -15.71
N ASP A 216 -6.33 -3.40 -16.84
CA ASP A 216 -6.10 -1.96 -17.06
C ASP A 216 -7.29 -1.14 -16.52
N PRO A 217 -7.11 -0.36 -15.43
CA PRO A 217 -8.17 0.44 -14.84
C PRO A 217 -8.53 1.67 -15.68
N THR A 218 -7.75 2.02 -16.71
CA THR A 218 -8.07 3.12 -17.65
C THR A 218 -9.06 2.71 -18.74
N GLY A 219 -9.40 1.41 -18.81
CA GLY A 219 -10.34 0.84 -19.77
C GLY A 219 -11.81 0.95 -19.36
N GLY A 220 -12.64 0.05 -19.89
CA GLY A 220 -14.07 -0.01 -19.59
C GLY A 220 -14.38 -0.61 -18.21
N TRP A 221 -15.52 -0.22 -17.66
CA TRP A 221 -16.03 -0.65 -16.35
C TRP A 221 -17.49 -1.11 -16.45
N TRP A 222 -17.89 -2.01 -15.55
CA TRP A 222 -19.29 -2.32 -15.29
C TRP A 222 -19.74 -1.56 -14.05
N PHE A 223 -20.98 -1.07 -14.05
CA PHE A 223 -21.52 -0.20 -12.99
C PHE A 223 -22.85 -0.73 -12.47
N TRP A 224 -23.04 -0.67 -11.15
CA TRP A 224 -24.31 -0.99 -10.49
C TRP A 224 -24.59 0.00 -9.36
N ARG A 225 -25.88 0.28 -9.14
CA ARG A 225 -26.41 1.02 -7.99
C ARG A 225 -27.28 0.06 -7.17
N ILE A 226 -26.92 -0.14 -5.90
CA ILE A 226 -27.62 -1.03 -4.97
C ILE A 226 -28.27 -0.18 -3.91
N ASP A 227 -29.58 -0.33 -3.75
CA ASP A 227 -30.31 0.33 -2.67
C ASP A 227 -29.74 -0.08 -1.29
N GLY A 228 -29.33 0.91 -0.51
CA GLY A 228 -28.79 0.69 0.83
C GLY A 228 -29.86 0.24 1.82
N ASP A 229 -31.11 0.69 1.61
CA ASP A 229 -32.25 0.32 2.44
C ASP A 229 -33.57 0.19 1.69
N ALA A 230 -33.95 -1.06 1.40
CA ALA A 230 -35.22 -1.38 0.74
C ALA A 230 -36.45 -0.85 1.50
N ASP A 231 -36.35 -0.69 2.82
CA ASP A 231 -37.43 -0.16 3.65
C ASP A 231 -37.48 1.38 3.68
N ASN A 232 -36.46 2.05 3.11
CA ASN A 232 -36.36 3.51 2.99
C ASN A 232 -36.47 4.27 4.34
N ASN A 233 -35.99 3.65 5.43
CA ASN A 233 -36.03 4.21 6.78
C ASN A 233 -34.65 4.55 7.33
N GLN A 234 -33.59 4.02 6.72
CA GLN A 234 -32.22 4.21 7.14
C GLN A 234 -31.33 4.62 5.96
N TRP A 235 -30.20 5.26 6.27
CA TRP A 235 -29.12 5.47 5.31
C TRP A 235 -27.92 4.56 5.61
N PHE A 236 -27.25 4.12 4.55
CA PHE A 236 -26.05 3.29 4.57
C PHE A 236 -24.80 4.19 4.52
N ASP A 237 -23.91 4.06 5.50
CA ASP A 237 -22.75 4.94 5.68
C ASP A 237 -21.52 4.13 6.16
N TYR A 238 -20.32 4.69 5.99
CA TYR A 238 -19.06 4.11 6.48
C TYR A 238 -18.79 2.68 5.97
N PRO A 239 -18.61 2.49 4.65
CA PRO A 239 -18.54 1.18 4.03
C PRO A 239 -17.22 0.48 4.35
N SER A 240 -17.24 -0.84 4.45
CA SER A 240 -16.04 -1.68 4.42
C SER A 240 -16.20 -2.78 3.37
N ILE A 241 -15.10 -3.14 2.69
CA ILE A 241 -15.14 -4.08 1.57
C ILE A 241 -14.06 -5.16 1.70
N GLY A 242 -14.43 -6.38 1.32
CA GLY A 242 -13.57 -7.55 1.38
C GLY A 242 -14.01 -8.60 0.36
N PHE A 243 -13.12 -9.53 0.03
CA PHE A 243 -13.45 -10.61 -0.91
C PHE A 243 -12.78 -11.93 -0.52
N ASN A 244 -13.34 -13.03 -1.04
CA ASN A 244 -12.66 -14.30 -1.14
C ASN A 244 -12.83 -14.90 -2.55
N ASN A 245 -12.62 -16.21 -2.69
CA ASN A 245 -12.75 -16.87 -3.99
C ASN A 245 -14.20 -16.96 -4.53
N LYS A 246 -15.23 -16.63 -3.74
CA LYS A 246 -16.66 -16.72 -4.11
C LYS A 246 -17.37 -15.37 -4.10
N TRP A 247 -17.09 -14.52 -3.11
CA TRP A 247 -17.92 -13.36 -2.81
C TRP A 247 -17.13 -12.06 -2.76
N LEU A 248 -17.77 -10.98 -3.21
CA LEU A 248 -17.52 -9.62 -2.72
C LEU A 248 -18.46 -9.39 -1.55
N THR A 249 -17.94 -8.88 -0.43
CA THR A 249 -18.74 -8.48 0.73
C THR A 249 -18.56 -7.00 0.99
N ILE A 250 -19.69 -6.30 1.10
CA ILE A 250 -19.75 -4.87 1.40
C ILE A 250 -20.58 -4.72 2.67
N THR A 251 -20.02 -4.08 3.68
CA THR A 251 -20.71 -3.77 4.94
C THR A 251 -20.84 -2.27 5.11
N GLY A 252 -21.79 -1.84 5.93
CA GLY A 252 -21.94 -0.43 6.29
C GLY A 252 -22.84 -0.26 7.51
N ASN A 253 -22.76 0.91 8.12
CA ASN A 253 -23.53 1.31 9.27
C ASN A 253 -24.90 1.85 8.84
N MET A 254 -25.96 1.41 9.52
CA MET A 254 -27.33 1.84 9.24
C MET A 254 -27.79 2.85 10.28
N PHE A 255 -28.09 4.08 9.86
CA PHE A 255 -28.67 5.09 10.76
C PHE A 255 -30.06 5.49 10.28
N SER A 256 -30.96 5.86 11.19
CA SER A 256 -32.30 6.31 10.80
C SER A 256 -32.26 7.61 10.00
N VAL A 257 -33.21 7.78 9.07
CA VAL A 257 -33.48 9.05 8.38
C VAL A 257 -34.89 9.55 8.71
N PRO A 258 -35.15 10.88 8.71
CA PRO A 258 -34.22 11.97 8.37
C PRO A 258 -33.25 12.35 9.51
N ASN A 259 -33.42 11.78 10.71
CA ASN A 259 -32.58 12.10 11.86
C ASN A 259 -31.56 10.97 12.07
N ALA A 260 -30.33 11.17 11.61
CA ALA A 260 -29.20 10.26 11.82
C ALA A 260 -28.81 10.21 13.31
N GLY A 261 -29.61 9.51 14.13
CA GLY A 261 -29.19 9.05 15.45
C GLY A 261 -28.16 7.93 15.30
N GLY A 262 -27.31 7.71 16.31
CA GLY A 262 -26.21 6.74 16.23
C GLY A 262 -26.64 5.36 15.71
N SER A 263 -25.79 4.74 14.87
CA SER A 263 -26.01 3.38 14.39
C SER A 263 -25.78 2.39 15.53
N ASN A 264 -26.65 1.39 15.62
CA ASN A 264 -26.42 0.17 16.40
C ASN A 264 -26.72 -1.07 15.53
N GLU A 265 -26.60 -0.91 14.21
CA GLU A 265 -26.84 -1.96 13.24
C GLU A 265 -25.89 -1.81 12.06
N SER A 266 -25.26 -2.91 11.70
CA SER A 266 -24.51 -3.03 10.45
C SER A 266 -25.32 -3.83 9.45
N ARG A 267 -25.28 -3.44 8.18
CA ARG A 267 -25.81 -4.23 7.08
C ARG A 267 -24.69 -4.88 6.30
N VAL A 268 -24.84 -6.16 5.98
CA VAL A 268 -23.85 -6.97 5.24
C VAL A 268 -24.45 -7.42 3.92
N PHE A 269 -23.94 -6.90 2.80
CA PHE A 269 -24.28 -7.33 1.46
C PHE A 269 -23.24 -8.31 0.92
N ILE A 270 -23.69 -9.44 0.36
CA ILE A 270 -22.86 -10.53 -0.13
C ILE A 270 -23.21 -10.81 -1.59
N PHE A 271 -22.28 -10.53 -2.50
CA PHE A 271 -22.47 -10.63 -3.96
C PHE A 271 -21.74 -11.84 -4.53
N ASP A 272 -22.32 -12.51 -5.54
CA ASP A 272 -21.60 -13.48 -6.35
C ASP A 272 -20.52 -12.76 -7.18
N LEU A 273 -19.26 -13.02 -6.83
CA LEU A 273 -18.13 -12.34 -7.44
C LEU A 273 -17.97 -12.69 -8.93
N ASN A 274 -18.39 -13.88 -9.37
CA ASN A 274 -18.31 -14.25 -10.78
C ASN A 274 -19.31 -13.46 -11.65
N GLN A 275 -20.50 -13.15 -11.12
CA GLN A 275 -21.50 -12.34 -11.83
C GLN A 275 -21.03 -10.90 -12.03
N LEU A 276 -20.37 -10.34 -10.99
CA LEU A 276 -19.74 -9.03 -11.05
C LEU A 276 -18.66 -8.98 -12.15
N TYR A 277 -17.78 -9.97 -12.22
CA TYR A 277 -16.72 -9.97 -13.24
C TYR A 277 -17.19 -10.23 -14.67
N SER A 278 -18.34 -10.86 -14.86
CA SER A 278 -18.92 -11.06 -16.19
C SER A 278 -19.76 -9.88 -16.67
N GLY A 279 -19.99 -8.85 -15.84
CA GLY A 279 -20.90 -7.75 -16.18
C GLY A 279 -22.35 -8.20 -16.33
N SER A 280 -22.72 -9.32 -15.68
CA SER A 280 -24.06 -9.91 -15.78
C SER A 280 -25.04 -9.20 -14.85
N THR A 281 -26.32 -9.60 -14.92
CA THR A 281 -27.25 -9.35 -13.82
C THR A 281 -26.67 -9.92 -12.52
N ILE A 282 -26.61 -9.08 -11.50
CA ILE A 282 -26.07 -9.43 -10.19
C ILE A 282 -27.18 -9.89 -9.25
N SER A 283 -26.84 -10.85 -8.39
CA SER A 283 -27.64 -11.29 -7.26
C SER A 283 -26.84 -11.07 -5.99
N TYR A 284 -27.52 -10.68 -4.93
CA TYR A 284 -26.92 -10.52 -3.60
C TYR A 284 -27.85 -11.02 -2.52
N THR A 285 -27.25 -11.36 -1.37
CA THR A 285 -27.96 -11.60 -0.11
C THR A 285 -27.56 -10.49 0.86
N SER A 286 -28.51 -9.96 1.62
CA SER A 286 -28.25 -8.96 2.65
C SER A 286 -28.66 -9.47 4.03
N TYR A 287 -27.89 -9.11 5.05
CA TYR A 287 -28.19 -9.39 6.46
C TYR A 287 -28.12 -8.11 7.28
N ASN A 288 -29.08 -7.94 8.20
CA ASN A 288 -29.01 -6.93 9.26
C ASN A 288 -28.36 -7.57 10.50
N VAL A 289 -27.35 -6.91 11.04
CA VAL A 289 -26.58 -7.36 12.21
C VAL A 289 -26.74 -6.33 13.31
N SER A 290 -27.73 -6.53 14.16
CA SER A 290 -28.04 -5.64 15.27
C SER A 290 -27.04 -5.79 16.42
N GLY A 291 -26.77 -4.70 17.14
CA GLY A 291 -25.87 -4.67 18.29
C GLY A 291 -24.40 -4.45 17.94
N TYR A 292 -24.08 -4.31 16.65
CA TYR A 292 -22.73 -4.09 16.16
C TYR A 292 -22.73 -2.96 15.12
N SER A 293 -21.82 -2.00 15.29
CA SER A 293 -21.43 -1.03 14.27
C SER A 293 -20.07 -1.42 13.67
N THR A 294 -19.87 -1.11 12.40
CA THR A 294 -18.64 -1.28 11.63
C THR A 294 -18.08 -2.70 11.69
N ILE A 295 -18.54 -3.54 10.76
CA ILE A 295 -18.03 -4.90 10.56
C ILE A 295 -17.06 -4.88 9.37
N CYS A 296 -15.78 -5.19 9.57
CA CYS A 296 -14.78 -5.18 8.51
C CYS A 296 -14.60 -6.59 7.89
N PRO A 297 -15.01 -6.81 6.63
CA PRO A 297 -14.72 -8.05 5.91
C PRO A 297 -13.24 -8.16 5.52
N ALA A 298 -12.72 -9.38 5.53
CA ALA A 298 -11.31 -9.63 5.23
C ALA A 298 -11.00 -9.47 3.74
N LEU A 299 -9.81 -8.98 3.39
CA LEU A 299 -9.21 -9.29 2.09
C LEU A 299 -8.56 -10.68 2.17
N THR A 300 -9.14 -11.68 1.50
CA THR A 300 -8.67 -13.06 1.57
C THR A 300 -7.64 -13.36 0.50
N TYR A 301 -6.37 -13.40 0.91
CA TYR A 301 -5.24 -13.77 0.05
C TYR A 301 -4.91 -15.27 0.15
N ASP A 302 -5.94 -16.09 0.00
CA ASP A 302 -5.89 -17.54 -0.17
C ASP A 302 -6.99 -17.97 -1.16
N PRO A 303 -6.64 -18.34 -2.41
CA PRO A 303 -7.64 -18.64 -3.44
C PRO A 303 -8.43 -19.92 -3.16
N ASN A 304 -8.01 -20.73 -2.19
CA ASN A 304 -8.67 -21.98 -1.83
C ASN A 304 -9.62 -21.83 -0.65
N MET A 305 -9.67 -20.66 -0.02
CA MET A 305 -10.48 -20.43 1.16
C MET A 305 -11.96 -20.27 0.79
N ASN A 306 -12.77 -21.21 1.26
CA ASN A 306 -14.21 -21.27 0.95
C ASN A 306 -15.10 -20.46 1.88
N ASP A 307 -14.61 -20.19 3.10
CA ASP A 307 -15.26 -19.32 4.06
C ASP A 307 -14.75 -17.89 3.85
N HIS A 308 -15.56 -16.90 4.21
CA HIS A 308 -15.15 -15.50 4.25
C HIS A 308 -15.37 -14.96 5.65
N TRP A 309 -14.38 -14.25 6.19
CA TRP A 309 -14.36 -13.82 7.58
C TRP A 309 -14.52 -12.31 7.69
N LEU A 310 -15.24 -11.88 8.71
CA LEU A 310 -15.40 -10.47 9.07
C LEU A 310 -15.11 -10.28 10.55
N VAL A 311 -14.64 -9.09 10.92
CA VAL A 311 -14.24 -8.74 12.29
C VAL A 311 -14.88 -7.42 12.69
N THR A 312 -15.35 -7.35 13.92
CA THR A 312 -15.73 -6.09 14.58
C THR A 312 -15.27 -6.13 16.03
N ASN A 313 -15.41 -5.01 16.73
CA ASN A 313 -15.16 -4.96 18.17
C ASN A 313 -16.27 -5.67 18.92
N ASP A 314 -15.93 -6.26 20.06
CA ASP A 314 -16.94 -6.71 21.02
C ASP A 314 -17.02 -5.73 22.19
N ASP A 315 -18.05 -4.89 22.13
CA ASP A 315 -18.32 -3.79 23.06
C ASP A 315 -18.80 -4.26 24.44
N VAL A 316 -18.86 -5.56 24.73
CA VAL A 316 -19.27 -6.06 26.05
C VAL A 316 -18.18 -5.78 27.10
N ASN A 317 -16.90 -5.96 26.72
CA ASN A 317 -15.77 -5.84 27.65
C ASN A 317 -14.70 -4.84 27.19
N ASP A 318 -14.87 -4.20 26.02
CA ASP A 318 -13.93 -3.26 25.40
C ASP A 318 -12.49 -3.79 25.31
N ASN A 319 -12.33 -5.12 25.21
CA ASN A 319 -11.04 -5.82 25.17
C ASN A 319 -11.05 -7.07 24.27
N ASP A 320 -12.12 -7.28 23.50
CA ASP A 320 -12.38 -8.49 22.73
C ASP A 320 -12.73 -8.11 21.27
N LEU A 321 -12.46 -9.01 20.32
CA LEU A 321 -12.89 -8.88 18.92
C LEU A 321 -13.90 -9.99 18.58
N ARG A 322 -14.98 -9.62 17.90
CA ARG A 322 -16.04 -10.53 17.43
C ARG A 322 -15.79 -10.96 16.00
N PHE A 323 -16.03 -12.24 15.71
CA PHE A 323 -15.95 -12.77 14.35
C PHE A 323 -17.33 -13.07 13.76
N PHE A 324 -17.46 -12.85 12.47
CA PHE A 324 -18.54 -13.37 11.64
C PHE A 324 -17.96 -14.20 10.50
N LYS A 325 -18.70 -15.20 10.04
CA LYS A 325 -18.32 -16.07 8.93
C LYS A 325 -19.43 -16.12 7.89
N ILE A 326 -19.05 -15.94 6.63
CA ILE A 326 -19.89 -16.26 5.49
C ILE A 326 -19.44 -17.61 4.94
N SER A 327 -20.38 -18.55 4.85
CA SER A 327 -20.15 -19.92 4.38
C SER A 327 -21.24 -20.36 3.41
N GLY A 328 -21.13 -21.59 2.89
CA GLY A 328 -22.13 -22.18 2.01
C GLY A 328 -21.83 -22.04 0.51
N ASN A 329 -22.89 -22.13 -0.29
CA ASN A 329 -22.83 -22.08 -1.75
C ASN A 329 -22.84 -20.63 -2.23
N THR A 330 -22.17 -20.34 -3.36
CA THR A 330 -22.03 -18.97 -3.86
C THR A 330 -23.36 -18.24 -4.03
N ALA A 331 -24.38 -18.92 -4.55
CA ALA A 331 -25.73 -18.37 -4.79
C ALA A 331 -26.61 -18.28 -3.53
N SER A 332 -26.19 -18.83 -2.40
CA SER A 332 -26.95 -18.82 -1.14
C SER A 332 -25.97 -18.79 0.04
N PRO A 333 -25.24 -17.66 0.20
CA PRO A 333 -24.32 -17.48 1.31
C PRO A 333 -25.09 -17.48 2.64
N ILE A 334 -24.44 -17.96 3.69
CA ILE A 334 -24.98 -17.97 5.06
C ILE A 334 -24.01 -17.19 5.95
N LEU A 335 -24.50 -16.09 6.54
CA LEU A 335 -23.79 -15.34 7.57
C LEU A 335 -24.06 -15.94 8.95
N THR A 336 -23.00 -16.26 9.69
CA THR A 336 -23.06 -16.72 11.08
C THR A 336 -22.23 -15.82 11.99
N GLU A 337 -22.79 -15.45 13.14
CA GLU A 337 -22.02 -14.89 14.24
C GLU A 337 -21.21 -16.00 14.91
N GLU A 338 -19.91 -15.80 15.02
CA GLU A 338 -18.97 -16.79 15.53
C GLU A 338 -18.45 -16.36 16.91
N SER A 339 -17.51 -17.13 17.46
CA SER A 339 -16.86 -16.79 18.72
C SER A 339 -16.05 -15.49 18.62
N TRP A 340 -15.88 -14.84 19.76
CA TRP A 340 -14.92 -13.77 19.96
C TRP A 340 -13.51 -14.28 20.28
N VAL A 341 -12.52 -13.40 20.18
CA VAL A 341 -11.18 -13.60 20.72
C VAL A 341 -10.87 -12.54 21.76
N SER A 342 -10.31 -12.95 22.90
CA SER A 342 -9.89 -12.01 23.93
C SER A 342 -8.48 -11.50 23.72
N ILE A 343 -8.32 -10.17 23.79
CA ILE A 343 -7.02 -9.50 23.69
C ILE A 343 -6.41 -9.30 25.08
N GLY A 344 -7.23 -9.37 26.14
CA GLY A 344 -6.79 -9.31 27.54
C GLY A 344 -6.39 -7.90 28.03
N THR A 345 -6.42 -6.89 27.16
CA THR A 345 -6.16 -5.48 27.53
C THR A 345 -7.26 -4.60 26.95
N ALA A 346 -7.94 -3.85 27.82
CA ALA A 346 -9.02 -2.98 27.42
C ALA A 346 -8.53 -1.72 26.67
N TRP A 347 -9.48 -1.03 26.03
CA TRP A 347 -9.31 0.25 25.36
C TRP A 347 -10.55 1.14 25.53
N GLY A 348 -10.38 2.45 25.35
CA GLY A 348 -11.50 3.38 25.22
C GLY A 348 -12.12 3.30 23.82
N ARG A 349 -13.39 3.71 23.67
CA ARG A 349 -14.13 3.58 22.41
C ARG A 349 -13.93 4.72 21.41
N SER A 350 -13.55 5.91 21.88
CA SER A 350 -13.30 7.06 21.01
C SER A 350 -12.28 8.01 21.60
N GLY A 351 -11.48 8.60 20.71
CA GLY A 351 -10.52 9.62 21.08
C GLY A 351 -11.05 11.04 20.95
N GLY A 352 -12.04 11.30 20.10
CA GLY A 352 -12.37 12.67 19.72
C GLY A 352 -11.12 13.43 19.23
N ASN A 353 -11.05 14.75 19.50
CA ASN A 353 -9.88 15.58 19.14
C ASN A 353 -8.71 15.36 20.13
N LEU A 354 -7.95 14.27 19.97
CA LEU A 354 -6.81 13.93 20.82
C LEU A 354 -5.44 14.19 20.19
N ALA A 355 -5.29 14.02 18.88
CA ALA A 355 -3.98 14.00 18.24
C ALA A 355 -3.24 15.35 18.34
N PRO A 356 -1.99 15.38 18.84
CA PRO A 356 -1.20 16.60 18.94
C PRO A 356 -0.56 16.98 17.59
N GLN A 357 -0.17 18.25 17.46
CA GLN A 357 0.57 18.74 16.29
C GLN A 357 1.48 19.91 16.68
N LEU A 358 2.58 20.07 15.94
CA LEU A 358 3.40 21.28 16.02
C LEU A 358 2.60 22.50 15.53
N GLY A 359 2.79 23.66 16.19
CA GLY A 359 2.32 24.95 15.68
C GLY A 359 0.84 25.30 15.93
N SER A 360 0.07 24.41 16.56
CA SER A 360 -1.32 24.68 16.95
C SER A 360 -1.71 23.95 18.24
N SER A 361 -2.57 24.57 19.05
CA SER A 361 -3.20 23.92 20.22
C SER A 361 -4.46 23.13 19.86
N ASN A 362 -4.99 23.32 18.64
CA ASN A 362 -6.15 22.58 18.17
C ASN A 362 -5.72 21.14 17.87
N ARG A 363 -6.34 20.17 18.54
CA ARG A 363 -6.06 18.74 18.35
C ARG A 363 -6.85 18.19 17.17
N ILE A 364 -6.35 17.10 16.60
CA ILE A 364 -6.96 16.42 15.44
C ILE A 364 -7.81 15.25 15.94
N ASN A 365 -8.94 15.03 15.29
CA ASN A 365 -9.84 13.93 15.61
C ASN A 365 -9.20 12.59 15.21
N CYS A 366 -9.16 11.63 16.13
CA CYS A 366 -8.59 10.29 15.88
C CYS A 366 -9.65 9.22 15.58
N GLY A 367 -10.91 9.60 15.43
CA GLY A 367 -12.03 8.69 15.22
C GLY A 367 -12.41 7.90 16.48
N ASP A 368 -12.90 6.70 16.22
CA ASP A 368 -13.26 5.70 17.20
C ASP A 368 -12.37 4.46 17.06
N HIS A 369 -12.76 3.40 17.74
CA HIS A 369 -11.96 2.21 17.93
C HIS A 369 -12.25 1.13 16.89
N ASP A 370 -13.03 1.45 15.86
CA ASP A 370 -13.51 0.52 14.85
C ASP A 370 -12.37 -0.23 14.15
N VAL A 371 -12.63 -1.49 13.80
CA VAL A 371 -11.70 -2.30 13.01
C VAL A 371 -11.70 -1.77 11.58
N LEU A 372 -10.55 -1.25 11.13
CA LEU A 372 -10.44 -0.57 9.83
C LEU A 372 -9.81 -1.44 8.73
N SER A 373 -9.11 -2.51 9.11
CA SER A 373 -8.40 -3.36 8.17
C SER A 373 -8.39 -4.80 8.65
N VAL A 374 -8.82 -5.72 7.77
CA VAL A 374 -8.79 -7.16 8.01
C VAL A 374 -8.25 -7.85 6.78
N ILE A 375 -7.28 -8.75 6.94
CA ILE A 375 -6.81 -9.63 5.86
C ILE A 375 -6.72 -11.08 6.33
N TRP A 376 -6.99 -12.02 5.44
CA TRP A 376 -6.64 -13.42 5.64
C TRP A 376 -5.38 -13.75 4.85
N ARG A 377 -4.34 -14.24 5.55
CA ARG A 377 -3.06 -14.59 4.95
C ARG A 377 -2.39 -15.71 5.73
N ASN A 378 -1.80 -16.68 5.04
CA ASN A 378 -0.99 -17.75 5.65
C ASN A 378 -1.69 -18.49 6.81
N GLY A 379 -2.99 -18.76 6.64
CA GLY A 379 -3.80 -19.47 7.64
C GLY A 379 -4.17 -18.65 8.88
N ARG A 380 -4.02 -17.32 8.81
CA ARG A 380 -4.29 -16.38 9.90
C ARG A 380 -5.18 -15.25 9.45
N LEU A 381 -6.03 -14.79 10.35
CA LEU A 381 -6.77 -13.54 10.23
C LEU A 381 -5.96 -12.44 10.93
N TYR A 382 -5.64 -11.37 10.23
CA TYR A 382 -4.99 -10.19 10.79
C TYR A 382 -5.99 -9.05 10.79
N SER A 383 -6.08 -8.31 11.90
CA SER A 383 -6.89 -7.10 12.02
C SER A 383 -6.08 -5.94 12.57
N ALA A 384 -6.46 -4.71 12.19
CA ALA A 384 -5.95 -3.49 12.78
C ALA A 384 -7.05 -2.47 13.07
N GLN A 385 -6.85 -1.73 14.17
CA GLN A 385 -7.74 -0.66 14.61
C GLN A 385 -6.96 0.43 15.36
N THR A 386 -7.52 1.64 15.41
CA THR A 386 -7.08 2.65 16.39
C THR A 386 -7.66 2.24 17.76
N VAL A 387 -6.90 2.34 18.85
CA VAL A 387 -7.40 2.14 20.22
C VAL A 387 -6.96 3.29 21.12
N PHE A 388 -7.72 3.54 22.18
CA PHE A 388 -7.51 4.70 23.05
C PHE A 388 -7.13 4.30 24.46
N LEU A 389 -6.13 4.98 25.03
CA LEU A 389 -5.54 4.65 26.33
C LEU A 389 -5.42 5.88 27.25
N PRO A 390 -5.57 5.72 28.58
CA PRO A 390 -6.11 4.54 29.25
C PRO A 390 -7.55 4.24 28.80
N ASP A 391 -8.04 3.06 29.13
CA ASP A 391 -9.42 2.66 28.85
C ASP A 391 -10.45 3.55 29.58
N GLY A 392 -11.68 3.56 29.08
CA GLY A 392 -12.78 4.36 29.63
C GLY A 392 -13.05 5.69 28.90
N ALA A 393 -13.81 6.57 29.55
CA ALA A 393 -14.42 7.76 28.92
C ALA A 393 -13.50 8.98 28.75
N SER A 394 -12.24 8.89 29.17
CA SER A 394 -11.28 10.02 29.08
C SER A 394 -9.89 9.55 28.69
N PRO A 395 -9.74 8.93 27.50
CA PRO A 395 -8.43 8.55 27.01
C PRO A 395 -7.55 9.79 26.78
N SER A 396 -6.23 9.60 26.89
CA SER A 396 -5.24 10.65 26.65
C SER A 396 -4.30 10.34 25.48
N THR A 397 -4.37 9.13 24.92
CA THR A 397 -3.49 8.65 23.86
C THR A 397 -4.30 7.83 22.85
N ALA A 398 -4.04 8.04 21.56
CA ALA A 398 -4.47 7.16 20.48
C ALA A 398 -3.27 6.33 19.99
N THR A 399 -3.47 5.03 19.83
CA THR A 399 -2.47 4.09 19.31
C THR A 399 -3.08 3.13 18.32
N VAL A 400 -2.23 2.39 17.61
CA VAL A 400 -2.63 1.35 16.67
C VAL A 400 -2.46 -0.01 17.32
N GLN A 401 -3.52 -0.82 17.28
CA GLN A 401 -3.53 -2.21 17.70
C GLN A 401 -3.57 -3.13 16.46
N ILE A 402 -2.73 -4.15 16.46
CA ILE A 402 -2.72 -5.23 15.46
C ILE A 402 -2.97 -6.54 16.17
N VAL A 403 -3.90 -7.35 15.66
CA VAL A 403 -4.18 -8.69 16.17
C VAL A 403 -3.99 -9.70 15.05
N SER A 404 -3.28 -10.79 15.32
CA SER A 404 -3.30 -11.97 14.46
C SER A 404 -3.98 -13.11 15.22
N SER A 405 -4.94 -13.76 14.58
CA SER A 405 -5.82 -14.74 15.23
C SER A 405 -6.14 -15.91 14.30
N ASN A 406 -6.70 -16.95 14.89
CA ASN A 406 -7.38 -18.02 14.22
C ASN A 406 -8.86 -18.00 14.65
N PRO A 407 -9.77 -17.63 13.73
CA PRO A 407 -11.17 -17.50 14.08
C PRO A 407 -11.88 -18.86 14.21
N TYR A 408 -11.32 -19.95 13.66
CA TYR A 408 -11.92 -21.29 13.76
C TYR A 408 -11.88 -21.88 15.19
N ASN A 409 -10.93 -21.42 16.01
CA ASN A 409 -10.75 -21.88 17.38
C ASN A 409 -10.60 -20.73 18.38
N ALA A 410 -11.05 -19.53 18.01
CA ALA A 410 -11.09 -18.35 18.87
C ALA A 410 -9.74 -18.02 19.55
N THR A 411 -8.62 -18.20 18.85
CA THR A 411 -7.28 -18.03 19.43
C THR A 411 -6.59 -16.78 18.88
N ALA A 412 -6.13 -15.88 19.75
CA ALA A 412 -5.18 -14.84 19.37
C ALA A 412 -3.78 -15.45 19.36
N TYR A 413 -3.09 -15.36 18.23
CA TYR A 413 -1.67 -15.68 18.15
C TYR A 413 -0.82 -14.52 18.66
N GLU A 414 -1.28 -13.30 18.43
CA GLU A 414 -0.58 -12.10 18.82
C GLU A 414 -1.51 -10.89 18.89
N ALA A 415 -1.25 -10.00 19.84
CA ALA A 415 -1.81 -8.65 19.89
C ALA A 415 -0.68 -7.66 20.18
N ILE A 416 -0.46 -6.71 19.28
CA ILE A 416 0.60 -5.70 19.34
C ILE A 416 -0.06 -4.33 19.42
N ARG A 417 0.42 -3.46 20.31
CA ARG A 417 0.15 -2.02 20.25
C ARG A 417 1.44 -1.29 19.92
N VAL A 418 1.38 -0.34 19.00
CA VAL A 418 2.54 0.52 18.72
C VAL A 418 2.79 1.45 19.91
N SER A 419 4.06 1.79 20.16
CA SER A 419 4.42 2.67 21.29
C SER A 419 3.95 4.09 21.02
N SER A 420 3.18 4.66 21.96
CA SER A 420 2.54 5.97 21.84
C SER A 420 2.42 6.63 23.21
N ASP A 421 2.33 7.96 23.23
CA ASP A 421 2.04 8.75 24.43
C ASP A 421 1.29 10.04 24.08
N ALA A 422 1.06 10.90 25.08
CA ALA A 422 0.38 12.18 24.89
C ALA A 422 1.09 13.14 23.90
N ASN A 423 2.37 12.92 23.61
CA ASN A 423 3.18 13.71 22.69
C ASN A 423 3.32 13.08 21.30
N THR A 424 3.12 11.77 21.17
CA THR A 424 3.24 11.02 19.91
C THR A 424 2.12 9.97 19.80
N MET A 425 1.22 10.18 18.85
CA MET A 425 0.05 9.33 18.62
C MET A 425 -0.01 8.81 17.18
N TYR A 426 -0.70 7.69 17.00
CA TYR A 426 -0.92 7.04 15.71
C TYR A 426 -2.39 6.67 15.57
N ALA A 427 -2.94 6.81 14.36
CA ALA A 427 -4.32 6.46 14.06
C ALA A 427 -4.49 6.02 12.60
N PHE A 428 -5.69 5.52 12.30
CA PHE A 428 -6.18 5.15 10.98
C PHE A 428 -5.35 4.04 10.30
N PRO A 429 -5.12 2.89 10.99
CA PRO A 429 -4.23 1.87 10.45
C PRO A 429 -4.83 1.08 9.29
N CYS A 430 -3.99 0.74 8.32
CA CYS A 430 -4.26 -0.30 7.34
C CYS A 430 -3.05 -1.25 7.27
N LEU A 431 -3.28 -2.57 7.26
CA LEU A 431 -2.21 -3.56 7.29
C LEU A 431 -2.11 -4.38 6.00
N ALA A 432 -0.90 -4.86 5.72
CA ALA A 432 -0.61 -5.86 4.71
C ALA A 432 0.35 -6.92 5.28
N VAL A 433 0.19 -8.17 4.83
CA VAL A 433 1.12 -9.26 5.12
C VAL A 433 1.54 -9.90 3.79
N ASN A 434 2.83 -9.80 3.48
CA ASN A 434 3.38 -10.32 2.23
C ASN A 434 3.59 -11.85 2.30
N ASN A 435 3.99 -12.48 1.19
CA ASN A 435 4.24 -13.92 1.13
C ASN A 435 5.41 -14.37 2.02
N ALA A 436 6.35 -13.49 2.35
CA ALA A 436 7.42 -13.77 3.30
C ALA A 436 6.94 -13.82 4.76
N GLY A 437 5.74 -13.31 5.04
CA GLY A 437 5.18 -13.17 6.39
C GLY A 437 5.60 -11.87 7.08
N ASP A 438 6.12 -10.89 6.35
CA ASP A 438 6.38 -9.56 6.88
C ASP A 438 5.05 -8.83 7.11
N LEU A 439 4.94 -8.15 8.25
CA LEU A 439 3.80 -7.32 8.62
C LEU A 439 4.13 -5.85 8.38
N ILE A 440 3.34 -5.19 7.55
CA ILE A 440 3.47 -3.76 7.23
C ILE A 440 2.17 -3.06 7.63
N ILE A 441 2.26 -1.93 8.34
CA ILE A 441 1.10 -1.13 8.74
C ILE A 441 1.31 0.33 8.33
N SER A 442 0.43 0.86 7.47
CA SER A 442 0.33 2.29 7.17
C SER A 442 -0.48 2.98 8.27
N THR A 443 -0.06 4.19 8.67
CA THR A 443 -0.69 4.98 9.74
C THR A 443 -0.55 6.47 9.46
N SER A 444 -1.39 7.28 10.10
CA SER A 444 -1.11 8.70 10.32
C SER A 444 -0.36 8.89 11.63
N LYS A 445 0.65 9.78 11.65
CA LYS A 445 1.43 10.12 12.84
C LYS A 445 1.21 11.57 13.24
N PHE A 446 0.97 11.78 14.53
CA PHE A 446 0.69 13.07 15.14
C PHE A 446 1.65 13.30 16.31
N THR A 447 2.40 14.41 16.31
CA THR A 447 3.32 14.71 17.42
C THR A 447 3.29 16.18 17.82
N THR A 448 3.67 16.48 19.07
CA THR A 448 3.85 17.88 19.52
C THR A 448 5.02 18.60 18.85
N SER A 449 5.93 17.85 18.20
CA SER A 449 7.20 18.36 17.66
C SER A 449 7.27 18.40 16.13
N THR A 450 6.31 17.79 15.45
CA THR A 450 6.21 17.72 13.99
C THR A 450 4.77 17.95 13.55
N TYR A 451 4.59 18.25 12.26
CA TYR A 451 3.27 18.33 11.67
C TYR A 451 2.68 16.94 11.36
N PRO A 452 1.35 16.82 11.19
CA PRO A 452 0.69 15.56 10.80
C PRO A 452 1.33 14.90 9.57
N SER A 453 1.76 13.65 9.73
CA SER A 453 2.68 12.99 8.80
C SER A 453 2.23 11.58 8.42
N ALA A 454 2.67 11.13 7.25
CA ALA A 454 2.49 9.77 6.78
C ALA A 454 3.57 8.84 7.36
N CYS A 455 3.14 7.75 8.00
CA CYS A 455 4.02 6.84 8.74
C CYS A 455 3.74 5.38 8.40
N VAL A 456 4.79 4.56 8.39
CA VAL A 456 4.71 3.11 8.20
C VAL A 456 5.43 2.39 9.32
N TRP A 457 4.91 1.23 9.69
CA TRP A 457 5.53 0.29 10.60
C TRP A 457 5.83 -1.01 9.87
N VAL A 458 7.04 -1.54 10.04
CA VAL A 458 7.47 -2.78 9.39
C VAL A 458 8.02 -3.76 10.41
N ARG A 459 7.51 -4.99 10.38
CA ARG A 459 8.09 -6.12 11.10
C ARG A 459 8.36 -7.24 10.11
N ARG A 460 9.63 -7.60 9.98
CA ARG A 460 10.05 -8.70 9.13
C ARG A 460 9.72 -10.05 9.77
N SER A 461 9.42 -11.03 8.94
CA SER A 461 9.17 -12.40 9.36
C SER A 461 10.35 -12.94 10.19
N GLY A 462 10.05 -13.42 11.40
CA GLY A 462 11.07 -13.88 12.36
C GLY A 462 11.73 -12.77 13.21
N ASP A 463 11.54 -11.48 12.89
CA ASP A 463 11.90 -10.39 13.80
C ASP A 463 10.71 -10.08 14.72
N PRO A 464 10.85 -10.12 16.06
CA PRO A 464 9.78 -9.71 16.96
C PRO A 464 9.54 -8.18 16.96
N THR A 465 10.46 -7.40 16.39
CA THR A 465 10.48 -5.93 16.51
C THR A 465 9.71 -5.27 15.37
N LEU A 466 8.89 -4.29 15.72
CA LEU A 466 8.22 -3.40 14.78
C LEU A 466 9.03 -2.11 14.64
N TYR A 467 9.46 -1.77 13.43
CA TYR A 467 10.25 -0.56 13.15
C TYR A 467 9.38 0.51 12.52
N GLU A 468 9.47 1.72 13.07
CA GLU A 468 8.77 2.90 12.57
C GLU A 468 9.55 3.61 11.46
N THR A 469 8.87 4.14 10.46
CA THR A 469 9.42 5.11 9.52
C THR A 469 8.39 6.16 9.11
N VAL A 470 8.72 7.43 9.33
CA VAL A 470 7.98 8.55 8.72
C VAL A 470 8.48 8.71 7.29
N TYR A 471 7.63 8.42 6.31
CA TYR A 471 8.02 8.47 4.90
C TYR A 471 7.57 9.76 4.20
N LYS A 472 6.65 10.51 4.80
CA LYS A 472 6.38 11.90 4.41
C LYS A 472 6.02 12.76 5.62
N SER A 473 6.89 13.70 5.97
CA SER A 473 6.61 14.70 7.00
C SER A 473 5.55 15.70 6.53
N GLY A 474 4.66 16.08 7.45
CA GLY A 474 3.76 17.23 7.28
C GLY A 474 4.52 18.55 7.12
N GLU A 475 3.84 19.52 6.51
CA GLU A 475 4.45 20.79 6.07
C GLU A 475 3.91 22.00 6.82
N ASP A 476 2.76 21.88 7.49
CA ASP A 476 2.14 22.93 8.31
C ASP A 476 1.17 22.31 9.33
N TRP A 477 0.65 23.11 10.26
CA TRP A 477 -0.42 22.66 11.14
C TRP A 477 -1.74 22.53 10.38
N TYR A 478 -2.64 21.72 10.92
CA TYR A 478 -3.87 21.31 10.28
C TYR A 478 -5.08 21.53 11.19
N GLN A 479 -6.08 22.21 10.64
CA GLN A 479 -7.41 22.34 11.20
C GLN A 479 -8.44 22.42 10.08
N ALA A 480 -9.31 21.42 10.05
CA ALA A 480 -10.42 21.29 9.13
C ALA A 480 -11.65 20.88 9.92
N LEU A 481 -12.56 21.82 10.16
CA LEU A 481 -13.75 21.57 10.96
C LEU A 481 -14.86 21.01 10.06
N ASP A 482 -15.48 19.94 10.54
CA ASP A 482 -16.62 19.30 9.88
C ASP A 482 -17.84 20.23 9.84
N SER A 483 -18.50 20.34 8.69
CA SER A 483 -19.69 21.17 8.52
C SER A 483 -20.90 20.66 9.32
N SER A 484 -21.00 19.35 9.53
CA SER A 484 -22.06 18.72 10.33
C SER A 484 -21.79 18.79 11.83
N ASN A 485 -20.51 18.92 12.22
CA ASN A 485 -20.09 19.08 13.61
C ASN A 485 -18.85 20.01 13.70
N PRO A 486 -19.03 21.33 13.86
CA PRO A 486 -17.94 22.29 13.82
C PRO A 486 -16.95 22.17 15.00
N MET A 487 -17.19 21.25 15.95
CA MET A 487 -16.24 20.93 17.02
C MET A 487 -15.29 19.79 16.62
N ARG A 488 -15.54 19.07 15.52
CA ARG A 488 -14.75 17.92 15.07
C ARG A 488 -13.70 18.35 14.04
N ASN A 489 -12.42 18.19 14.38
CA ASN A 489 -11.31 18.51 13.48
C ASN A 489 -10.90 17.28 12.64
N ARG A 490 -11.49 17.14 11.44
CA ARG A 490 -11.41 15.92 10.62
C ARG A 490 -10.12 15.81 9.82
N TRP A 491 -9.38 14.73 10.05
CA TRP A 491 -8.24 14.35 9.23
C TRP A 491 -8.71 13.60 7.98
N GLY A 492 -9.10 12.35 8.18
CA GLY A 492 -9.64 11.39 7.23
C GLY A 492 -9.57 10.03 7.93
N ASP A 493 -10.47 9.12 7.59
CA ASP A 493 -10.66 7.93 8.42
C ASP A 493 -9.75 6.75 8.03
N TYR A 494 -8.99 6.89 6.93
CA TYR A 494 -8.32 5.76 6.30
C TYR A 494 -6.89 6.04 5.85
N THR A 495 -6.08 4.99 5.90
CA THR A 495 -4.83 4.85 5.14
C THR A 495 -4.91 3.57 4.33
N SER A 496 -3.90 3.28 3.51
CA SER A 496 -3.86 2.04 2.73
C SER A 496 -2.50 1.35 2.83
N ALA A 497 -2.52 0.02 2.86
CA ALA A 497 -1.35 -0.84 2.78
C ALA A 497 -1.70 -2.10 1.97
N MET A 498 -0.87 -2.48 0.99
CA MET A 498 -1.13 -3.66 0.19
C MET A 498 0.09 -4.24 -0.48
N VAL A 499 0.08 -5.56 -0.64
CA VAL A 499 1.16 -6.26 -1.33
C VAL A 499 1.09 -5.96 -2.82
N ASP A 500 2.24 -5.73 -3.45
CA ASP A 500 2.35 -5.65 -4.90
C ASP A 500 2.03 -7.03 -5.51
N PRO A 501 0.96 -7.18 -6.31
CA PRO A 501 0.57 -8.48 -6.83
C PRO A 501 1.59 -9.06 -7.83
N SER A 502 2.57 -8.27 -8.28
CA SER A 502 3.58 -8.71 -9.25
C SER A 502 4.69 -9.55 -8.64
N ASP A 503 4.94 -9.39 -7.33
CA ASP A 503 5.99 -10.12 -6.61
C ASP A 503 5.52 -10.73 -5.28
N ASP A 504 4.33 -10.35 -4.81
CA ASP A 504 3.72 -10.80 -3.57
C ASP A 504 4.61 -10.57 -2.33
N ASN A 505 5.50 -9.56 -2.41
CA ASN A 505 6.60 -9.37 -1.49
C ASN A 505 6.81 -7.90 -1.12
N THR A 506 6.85 -7.02 -2.11
CA THR A 506 6.88 -5.57 -1.87
C THR A 506 5.51 -5.09 -1.43
N VAL A 507 5.46 -4.05 -0.59
CA VAL A 507 4.19 -3.49 -0.08
C VAL A 507 4.12 -2.02 -0.43
N TRP A 508 2.99 -1.60 -0.96
CA TRP A 508 2.67 -0.20 -1.19
C TRP A 508 1.84 0.34 -0.04
N VAL A 509 2.15 1.56 0.39
CA VAL A 509 1.41 2.29 1.42
C VAL A 509 1.03 3.67 0.92
N THR A 510 -0.14 4.15 1.36
CA THR A 510 -0.62 5.51 1.12
C THR A 510 -1.20 6.05 2.42
N SER A 511 -0.89 7.31 2.74
CA SER A 511 -1.42 8.03 3.88
C SER A 511 -1.37 9.52 3.63
N GLU A 512 -2.18 10.26 4.39
CA GLU A 512 -2.25 11.71 4.35
C GLU A 512 -1.07 12.36 5.05
N TYR A 513 -0.77 13.59 4.64
CA TYR A 513 0.09 14.52 5.35
C TYR A 513 -0.43 15.96 5.19
N SER A 514 -0.10 16.82 6.16
CA SER A 514 -0.56 18.19 6.12
C SER A 514 0.27 19.02 5.14
N ARG A 515 -0.39 19.91 4.41
CA ARG A 515 0.22 20.82 3.41
C ARG A 515 0.25 22.25 3.95
N PRO A 516 1.08 23.14 3.38
CA PRO A 516 1.02 24.56 3.67
C PRO A 516 -0.41 25.04 3.48
N ARG A 517 -0.93 25.84 4.41
CA ARG A 517 -2.27 26.43 4.28
C ARG A 517 -2.43 27.19 2.97
N ALA A 518 -3.67 27.29 2.49
CA ALA A 518 -4.01 28.16 1.38
C ALA A 518 -3.87 29.64 1.78
N SER A 519 -3.90 30.55 0.79
CA SER A 519 -3.70 31.99 1.02
C SER A 519 -4.78 32.64 1.90
N ASP A 520 -5.96 32.02 1.98
CA ASP A 520 -7.08 32.38 2.85
C ASP A 520 -6.90 31.85 4.29
N GLY A 521 -5.85 31.08 4.56
CA GLY A 521 -5.57 30.47 5.85
C GLY A 521 -6.15 29.07 6.04
N SER A 522 -6.92 28.55 5.07
CA SER A 522 -7.53 27.23 5.14
C SER A 522 -6.48 26.12 5.12
N SER A 523 -6.64 25.13 6.00
CA SER A 523 -5.75 23.96 6.04
C SER A 523 -5.87 23.12 4.77
N ARG A 524 -4.77 22.52 4.36
CA ARG A 524 -4.71 21.62 3.22
C ARG A 524 -4.05 20.31 3.61
N TRP A 525 -4.39 19.28 2.87
CA TRP A 525 -3.83 17.94 2.97
C TRP A 525 -3.38 17.46 1.59
N ALA A 526 -2.55 16.43 1.56
CA ALA A 526 -2.29 15.63 0.39
C ALA A 526 -1.95 14.21 0.82
N THR A 527 -2.00 13.27 -0.11
CA THR A 527 -1.56 11.90 0.10
C THR A 527 -0.17 11.68 -0.45
N TRP A 528 0.49 10.66 0.08
CA TRP A 528 1.83 10.28 -0.35
C TRP A 528 1.92 8.77 -0.48
N TRP A 529 2.44 8.31 -1.60
CA TRP A 529 2.70 6.90 -1.88
C TRP A 529 4.12 6.52 -1.41
N GLY A 530 4.25 5.32 -0.86
CA GLY A 530 5.53 4.70 -0.53
C GLY A 530 5.56 3.22 -0.88
N LYS A 531 6.61 2.76 -1.56
CA LYS A 531 6.88 1.34 -1.79
C LYS A 531 7.88 0.81 -0.77
N ILE A 532 7.47 -0.11 0.08
CA ILE A 532 8.30 -0.86 1.03
C ILE A 532 8.90 -2.06 0.29
N CYS A 533 10.20 -1.98 0.02
CA CYS A 533 10.97 -3.06 -0.58
C CYS A 533 11.60 -3.95 0.49
N ASN A 534 12.01 -5.18 0.15
CA ASN A 534 12.79 -6.03 1.06
C ASN A 534 14.13 -5.39 1.43
N GLY A 535 14.35 -5.20 2.74
CA GLY A 535 15.38 -4.36 3.34
C GLY A 535 16.80 -4.88 3.29
N ASN A 536 17.35 -5.03 2.08
CA ASN A 536 18.81 -5.09 1.91
C ASN A 536 19.39 -3.80 1.36
N CYS A 537 18.61 -2.73 1.28
CA CYS A 537 19.13 -1.47 0.81
C CYS A 537 19.09 -0.35 1.81
N THR A 538 20.30 0.11 2.09
CA THR A 538 20.56 1.38 2.74
C THR A 538 19.92 2.50 1.90
N THR A 539 19.53 3.62 2.52
CA THR A 539 19.15 4.84 1.78
C THR A 539 20.32 5.38 0.95
N ASN A 540 20.18 6.55 0.30
CA ASN A 540 21.29 7.18 -0.43
C ASN A 540 22.61 7.09 0.35
N LEU A 541 23.64 6.50 -0.26
CA LEU A 541 24.92 6.27 0.41
C LEU A 541 25.97 7.28 -0.06
N SER A 542 26.62 7.98 0.87
CA SER A 542 27.80 8.80 0.58
C SER A 542 29.08 8.07 0.99
N VAL A 543 29.93 7.75 0.01
CA VAL A 543 31.17 6.99 0.22
C VAL A 543 32.39 7.88 -0.04
N THR A 544 33.17 8.13 1.01
CA THR A 544 34.45 8.84 0.96
C THR A 544 35.56 7.93 1.50
N ALA A 545 36.32 7.29 0.60
CA ALA A 545 37.39 6.37 0.99
C ALA A 545 38.49 6.25 -0.07
N THR A 546 39.74 6.04 0.37
CA THR A 546 40.87 5.63 -0.47
C THR A 546 40.80 4.13 -0.75
N GLN A 547 40.94 3.72 -2.02
CA GLN A 547 40.85 2.31 -2.43
C GLN A 547 42.19 1.82 -2.99
N THR A 548 42.68 0.70 -2.46
CA THR A 548 43.96 0.06 -2.80
C THR A 548 43.81 -1.06 -3.84
N ASN A 549 44.93 -1.42 -4.47
CA ASN A 549 44.98 -2.49 -5.48
C ASN A 549 44.41 -3.82 -4.94
N GLY A 550 43.65 -4.54 -5.76
CA GLY A 550 43.09 -5.86 -5.44
C GLY A 550 41.97 -5.90 -4.40
N THR A 551 41.48 -4.75 -3.90
CA THR A 551 40.44 -4.70 -2.87
C THR A 551 39.04 -4.62 -3.50
N TYR A 552 38.18 -5.61 -3.24
CA TYR A 552 36.77 -5.59 -3.61
C TYR A 552 35.94 -5.05 -2.43
N ARG A 553 35.21 -3.95 -2.66
CA ARG A 553 34.20 -3.44 -1.72
C ARG A 553 32.89 -3.29 -2.46
N LYS A 554 31.82 -3.82 -1.87
CA LYS A 554 30.44 -3.69 -2.34
C LYS A 554 29.76 -2.62 -1.48
N TYR A 555 29.11 -1.67 -2.14
CA TYR A 555 28.26 -0.66 -1.54
C TYR A 555 26.88 -0.80 -2.18
N GLU A 556 25.79 -0.73 -1.40
CA GLU A 556 24.41 -0.93 -1.87
C GLU A 556 23.50 0.19 -1.32
N ALA A 557 22.67 0.80 -2.19
CA ALA A 557 21.71 1.84 -1.81
C ALA A 557 20.40 1.72 -2.61
N SER A 558 19.28 2.17 -2.04
CA SER A 558 17.93 2.10 -2.63
C SER A 558 17.69 3.07 -3.78
N HIS A 559 18.36 4.23 -3.79
CA HIS A 559 18.12 5.30 -4.75
C HIS A 559 19.39 5.76 -5.47
N THR A 560 20.38 6.28 -4.74
CA THR A 560 21.60 6.90 -5.30
C THR A 560 22.84 6.61 -4.44
N VAL A 561 23.97 6.27 -5.07
CA VAL A 561 25.29 6.27 -4.42
C VAL A 561 26.09 7.50 -4.86
N PHE A 562 26.53 8.30 -3.90
CA PHE A 562 27.48 9.42 -4.10
C PHE A 562 28.88 8.96 -3.70
N THR A 563 29.89 9.18 -4.55
CA THR A 563 31.26 8.77 -4.21
C THR A 563 32.33 9.82 -4.54
N SER A 564 33.26 10.02 -3.61
CA SER A 564 34.52 10.73 -3.80
C SER A 564 35.69 9.85 -3.32
N SER A 565 36.33 9.14 -4.25
CA SER A 565 37.39 8.16 -3.95
C SER A 565 38.68 8.43 -4.74
N THR A 566 39.82 8.09 -4.12
CA THR A 566 41.13 8.04 -4.80
C THR A 566 41.49 6.58 -5.09
N ILE A 567 41.71 6.25 -6.37
CA ILE A 567 41.91 4.88 -6.86
C ILE A 567 43.35 4.66 -7.32
N GLN A 568 44.02 3.64 -6.76
CA GLN A 568 45.38 3.23 -7.12
C GLN A 568 45.42 2.20 -8.27
N SER A 569 46.61 1.92 -8.81
CA SER A 569 46.81 1.05 -9.99
C SER A 569 46.34 -0.39 -9.73
N GLY A 570 45.59 -0.98 -10.68
CA GLY A 570 45.14 -2.39 -10.64
C GLY A 570 43.78 -2.68 -9.98
N ALA A 571 43.01 -1.68 -9.57
CA ALA A 571 41.76 -1.88 -8.81
C ALA A 571 40.61 -2.55 -9.60
N ASN A 572 39.71 -3.23 -8.88
CA ASN A 572 38.34 -3.56 -9.28
C ASN A 572 37.41 -3.19 -8.11
N ILE A 573 36.56 -2.18 -8.28
CA ILE A 573 35.58 -1.72 -7.27
C ILE A 573 34.18 -1.96 -7.85
N LYS A 574 33.22 -2.39 -7.02
CA LYS A 574 31.79 -2.51 -7.40
C LYS A 574 30.98 -1.50 -6.61
N TYR A 575 30.50 -0.46 -7.30
CA TYR A 575 29.38 0.34 -6.82
C TYR A 575 28.10 -0.32 -7.33
N ASP A 576 27.15 -0.51 -6.44
CA ASP A 576 25.85 -1.09 -6.72
C ASP A 576 24.80 -0.18 -6.08
N GLY A 577 23.76 0.20 -6.79
CA GLY A 577 22.79 1.10 -6.19
C GLY A 577 21.69 1.51 -7.13
N GLY A 578 20.46 1.39 -6.61
CA GLY A 578 19.19 1.94 -7.12
C GLY A 578 19.14 2.28 -8.60
N ASN A 579 18.81 3.55 -8.89
CA ASN A 579 18.59 4.06 -10.24
C ASN A 579 19.82 4.77 -10.83
N ARG A 580 20.74 5.25 -9.98
CA ARG A 580 21.86 6.14 -10.36
C ARG A 580 23.09 5.98 -9.44
N VAL A 581 24.28 6.10 -10.04
CA VAL A 581 25.57 6.29 -9.33
C VAL A 581 26.18 7.62 -9.77
N ILE A 582 26.50 8.51 -8.82
CA ILE A 582 27.03 9.86 -9.09
C ILE A 582 28.47 9.98 -8.57
N LEU A 583 29.42 10.22 -9.48
CA LEU A 583 30.80 10.56 -9.12
C LEU A 583 30.87 12.04 -8.76
N GLN A 584 31.33 12.37 -7.55
CA GLN A 584 31.41 13.74 -7.08
C GLN A 584 32.73 14.43 -7.51
N PRO A 585 32.74 15.78 -7.59
CA PRO A 585 33.97 16.54 -7.77
C PRO A 585 35.05 16.10 -6.76
N GLY A 586 36.26 15.81 -7.25
CA GLY A 586 37.37 15.28 -6.43
C GLY A 586 37.63 13.79 -6.58
N PHE A 587 36.84 13.06 -7.38
CA PHE A 587 37.17 11.69 -7.80
C PHE A 587 38.52 11.66 -8.55
N ARG A 588 39.43 10.76 -8.15
CA ARG A 588 40.78 10.63 -8.75
C ARG A 588 41.12 9.16 -9.01
N ALA A 589 41.68 8.86 -10.19
CA ALA A 589 42.18 7.54 -10.52
C ALA A 589 43.54 7.64 -11.20
N ASN A 590 44.46 6.73 -10.86
CA ASN A 590 45.76 6.63 -11.52
C ASN A 590 45.63 6.07 -12.94
N GLN A 591 46.55 6.45 -13.82
CA GLN A 591 46.61 5.93 -15.19
C GLN A 591 46.74 4.39 -15.17
N GLY A 592 45.85 3.71 -15.90
CA GLY A 592 45.81 2.24 -15.99
C GLY A 592 44.85 1.55 -15.01
N SER A 593 44.21 2.27 -14.10
CA SER A 593 43.16 1.71 -13.24
C SER A 593 41.92 1.28 -14.05
N LYS A 594 41.27 0.17 -13.65
CA LYS A 594 39.98 -0.26 -14.18
C LYS A 594 38.90 0.00 -13.11
N VAL A 595 37.78 0.60 -13.50
CA VAL A 595 36.65 0.86 -12.58
C VAL A 595 35.41 0.29 -13.24
N ARG A 596 34.62 -0.46 -12.46
CA ARG A 596 33.33 -0.99 -12.90
C ARG A 596 32.25 -0.38 -12.03
N VAL A 597 31.21 0.16 -12.66
CA VAL A 597 30.04 0.69 -11.96
C VAL A 597 28.86 -0.13 -12.44
N PHE A 598 28.08 -0.62 -11.49
CA PHE A 598 26.87 -1.38 -11.77
C PHE A 598 25.69 -0.56 -11.29
N ASN A 599 24.62 -0.62 -12.07
CA ASN A 599 23.32 -0.07 -11.71
C ASN A 599 22.39 -1.28 -11.62
N GLU A 600 22.63 -2.13 -10.63
CA GLU A 600 21.70 -3.19 -10.28
C GLU A 600 20.94 -2.62 -9.08
N GLY A 601 19.61 -2.52 -9.20
CA GLY A 601 18.79 -2.18 -8.05
C GLY A 601 19.03 -3.21 -6.94
N CYS A 602 18.52 -2.91 -5.75
CA CYS A 602 18.68 -3.71 -4.53
C CYS A 602 18.23 -5.18 -4.58
N ALA A 603 17.67 -5.61 -5.70
CA ALA A 603 17.35 -7.00 -5.95
C ALA A 603 18.63 -7.71 -6.40
N GLY A 604 19.36 -8.26 -5.44
CA GLY A 604 20.36 -9.27 -5.71
C GLY A 604 19.74 -10.38 -6.55
N SER A 605 20.13 -10.47 -7.81
CA SER A 605 19.97 -11.69 -8.59
C SER A 605 20.78 -12.79 -7.88
N GLN A 606 20.09 -13.79 -7.33
CA GLN A 606 20.63 -15.14 -7.25
C GLN A 606 20.05 -15.97 -8.39
#